data_AF-Q9XEZ7-F1
#
_entry.id   AF-Q9XEZ7-F1
#
_cell.length_a   1.000
_cell.length_b   1.000
_cell.length_c   1.000
_cell.angle_alpha   90.00
_cell.angle_beta   90.00
_cell.angle_gamma   90.00
#
_symmetry.space_group_name_H-M   'P 1'
#
loop_
_entity.id
_entity.type
_entity.pdbx_description
1 polymer ?
#
loop_
_entity_poly.entity_id
_entity_poly.type
_entity_poly.pdbx_seq_one_letter_code
_entity_poly.pdbx_strand_id
1 'polypeptide(L)' 'WSKTLTLHTGYSEAELKECAQFMVSFHQNAGKNMLRVVHKKYSNPLFGSVASLSPANLPVVTVAAPAADKCAQQI' A
#
# COMPACT_ATOMS: atom_id res chain seq x y z
N TRP A 1 12.44 -8.25 -0.35
CA TRP A 1 12.22 -9.20 0.75
C TRP A 1 13.27 -10.31 0.62
N SER A 2 14.23 -10.44 1.55
CA SER A 2 15.39 -11.33 1.38
C SER A 2 15.13 -12.75 1.91
N LYS A 3 15.92 -13.74 1.47
CA LYS A 3 15.83 -15.14 1.96
C LYS A 3 15.93 -15.23 3.49
N THR A 4 16.78 -14.39 4.09
CA THR A 4 16.92 -14.30 5.55
C THR A 4 15.62 -13.85 6.23
N LEU A 5 14.92 -12.85 5.67
CA LEU A 5 13.63 -12.41 6.20
C LEU A 5 12.56 -13.49 6.06
N THR A 6 12.49 -14.18 4.93
CA THR A 6 11.60 -15.34 4.75
C THR A 6 11.88 -16.43 5.77
N LEU A 7 13.15 -16.75 6.03
CA LEU A 7 13.54 -17.79 7.00
C LEU A 7 13.10 -17.44 8.43
N HIS A 8 13.29 -16.18 8.87
CA HIS A 8 13.01 -15.79 10.26
C HIS A 8 11.56 -15.38 10.53
N THR A 9 10.83 -14.93 9.52
CA THR A 9 9.43 -14.50 9.68
C THR A 9 8.42 -15.52 9.15
N GLY A 10 8.85 -16.44 8.29
CA GLY A 10 7.99 -17.39 7.60
C GLY A 10 7.22 -16.81 6.41
N TYR A 11 7.17 -15.48 6.24
CA TYR A 11 6.41 -14.86 5.16
C TYR A 11 7.16 -14.88 3.83
N SER A 12 6.42 -15.16 2.77
CA SER A 12 6.84 -14.98 1.37
C SER A 12 6.53 -13.57 0.89
N GLU A 13 7.16 -13.19 -0.23
CA GLU A 13 6.87 -11.91 -0.89
C GLU A 13 5.41 -11.82 -1.37
N ALA A 14 4.83 -12.94 -1.80
CA ALA A 14 3.45 -13.00 -2.26
C ALA A 14 2.46 -12.67 -1.14
N GLU A 15 2.68 -13.22 0.06
CA GLU A 15 1.83 -12.98 1.23
C GLU A 15 1.89 -11.52 1.72
N LEU A 16 3.03 -10.85 1.53
CA LEU A 16 3.21 -9.46 1.95
C LEU A 16 2.78 -8.45 0.89
N LYS A 17 2.53 -8.89 -0.35
CA LYS A 17 2.27 -8.00 -1.48
C LYS A 17 1.04 -7.12 -1.25
N GLU A 18 -0.04 -7.69 -0.71
CA GLU A 18 -1.26 -6.95 -0.40
C GLU A 18 -1.01 -5.88 0.69
N CYS A 19 -0.30 -6.25 1.76
CA CYS A 19 0.11 -5.31 2.80
C CYS A 19 0.97 -4.17 2.23
N ALA A 20 1.90 -4.47 1.32
CA ALA A 20 2.71 -3.47 0.65
C ALA A 20 1.88 -2.50 -0.20
N GLN A 21 0.83 -2.99 -0.86
CA GLN A 21 -0.10 -2.14 -1.62
C GLN A 21 -0.87 -1.16 -0.72
N PHE A 22 -1.29 -1.61 0.48
CA PHE A 22 -1.88 -0.70 1.48
C PHE A 22 -0.89 0.37 1.92
N MET A 23 0.38 0.00 2.20
CA MET A 23 1.42 0.97 2.56
C MET A 23 1.63 2.04 1.48
N VAL A 24 1.62 1.67 0.20
CA VAL A 24 1.70 2.63 -0.91
C VAL A 24 0.50 3.57 -0.92
N SER A 25 -0.70 3.03 -0.72
CA SER A 25 -1.94 3.82 -0.67
C SER A 25 -1.93 4.82 0.50
N PHE A 26 -1.43 4.41 1.67
CA PHE A 26 -1.24 5.32 2.79
C PHE A 26 -0.21 6.40 2.50
N HIS A 27 0.93 6.04 1.88
CA HIS A 27 1.96 7.01 1.53
C HIS A 27 1.45 8.06 0.52
N GLN A 28 0.71 7.66 -0.51
CA GLN A 28 0.10 8.58 -1.49
C GLN A 28 -0.84 9.62 -0.86
N ASN A 29 -1.46 9.27 0.27
CA ASN A 29 -2.43 10.11 0.95
C ASN A 29 -1.84 10.83 2.18
N ALA A 30 -0.68 10.41 2.70
CA ALA A 30 -0.11 10.88 3.96
C ALA A 30 0.03 12.43 4.06
N GLY A 31 0.32 13.10 2.95
CA GLY A 31 0.42 14.57 2.90
C GLY A 31 -0.93 15.31 2.74
N LYS A 32 -1.98 14.61 2.30
CA LYS A 32 -3.31 15.15 1.94
C LYS A 32 -4.35 15.00 3.06
N ASN A 33 -4.12 14.07 3.98
CA ASN A 33 -5.05 13.73 5.07
C ASN A 33 -5.12 14.84 6.13
N MET A 34 -6.12 14.78 7.03
CA MET A 34 -6.20 15.70 8.18
C MET A 34 -5.14 15.38 9.25
N LEU A 35 -4.80 14.09 9.43
CA LEU A 35 -3.83 13.63 10.42
C LEU A 35 -2.41 13.63 9.85
N ARG A 36 -1.74 14.80 9.88
CA ARG A 36 -0.39 14.99 9.27
C ARG A 36 0.77 15.08 10.25
N VAL A 37 0.55 14.80 11.53
CA VAL A 37 1.60 14.94 12.57
C VAL A 37 2.83 14.09 12.23
N VAL A 38 2.61 12.82 11.85
CA VAL A 38 3.68 11.89 11.47
C VAL A 38 4.37 12.34 10.17
N HIS A 39 3.60 12.71 9.15
CA HIS A 39 4.14 13.23 7.90
C HIS A 39 5.04 14.46 8.15
N LYS A 40 4.57 15.45 8.93
CA LYS A 40 5.35 16.64 9.29
C LYS A 40 6.64 16.28 10.04
N LYS A 41 6.56 15.35 10.99
CA LYS A 41 7.74 14.87 11.74
C LYS A 41 8.80 14.30 10.78
N TYR A 42 8.41 13.41 9.88
CA TYR A 42 9.35 12.74 8.97
C TYR A 42 9.69 13.54 7.70
N SER A 43 9.05 14.69 7.45
CA SER A 43 9.52 15.68 6.47
C SER A 43 10.66 16.55 7.01
N ASN A 44 10.88 16.59 8.32
CA ASN A 44 11.95 17.37 8.92
C ASN A 44 13.33 16.80 8.49
N PRO A 45 14.29 17.66 8.06
CA PRO A 45 15.64 17.23 7.68
C PRO A 45 16.39 16.44 8.75
N LEU A 46 16.08 16.63 10.03
CA LEU A 46 16.65 15.83 11.14
C LEU A 46 16.33 14.33 11.00
N PHE A 47 15.25 13.98 10.31
CA PHE A 47 14.89 12.59 9.98
C PHE A 47 15.12 12.27 8.51
N GLY A 48 15.96 13.03 7.82
CA GLY A 48 16.29 12.82 6.40
C GLY A 48 15.16 13.15 5.42
N SER A 49 14.13 13.87 5.85
CA SER A 49 12.99 14.28 5.02
C SER A 49 12.31 13.13 4.25
N VAL A 50 12.33 11.92 4.81
CA VAL A 50 11.87 10.68 4.14
C VAL A 50 10.39 10.71 3.76
N ALA A 51 9.55 11.48 4.46
CA ALA A 51 8.13 11.62 4.10
C ALA A 51 7.88 12.47 2.85
N SER A 52 8.89 13.18 2.35
CA SER A 52 8.80 13.99 1.13
C SER A 52 9.14 13.21 -0.14
N LEU A 53 9.56 11.94 0.00
CA LEU A 53 9.86 11.07 -1.13
C LEU A 53 8.58 10.67 -1.86
N SER A 54 8.69 10.41 -3.16
CA SER A 54 7.54 9.93 -3.93
C SER A 54 7.15 8.51 -3.49
N PRO A 55 5.85 8.18 -3.46
CA PRO A 55 5.38 6.83 -3.20
C PRO A 55 5.95 5.82 -4.21
N ALA A 56 6.11 4.57 -3.76
CA ALA A 56 6.59 3.51 -4.64
C ALA A 56 5.56 3.19 -5.74
N ASN A 57 6.05 2.98 -6.96
CA ASN A 57 5.24 2.48 -8.06
C ASN A 57 5.20 0.95 -8.02
N LEU A 58 4.23 0.40 -7.28
CA LEU A 58 3.93 -1.03 -7.35
C LEU A 58 2.93 -1.27 -8.49
N PRO A 59 3.07 -2.36 -9.28
CA PRO A 59 2.06 -2.74 -10.26
C PRO A 59 0.74 -3.02 -9.51
N VAL A 60 -0.26 -2.18 -9.79
CA VAL A 60 -1.62 -2.30 -9.27
C VAL A 60 -2.21 -3.58 -9.86
N VAL A 61 -2.40 -4.59 -9.02
CA VAL A 61 -3.24 -5.73 -9.40
C VAL A 61 -4.68 -5.26 -9.19
N THR A 62 -5.26 -4.66 -10.21
CA THR A 62 -6.69 -4.36 -10.24
C THR A 62 -7.40 -5.71 -10.25
N VAL A 63 -7.91 -6.16 -9.11
CA VAL A 63 -8.88 -7.26 -9.10
C VAL A 63 -10.11 -6.69 -9.78
N ALA A 64 -10.29 -7.05 -11.06
CA ALA A 64 -11.45 -6.64 -11.83
C ALA A 64 -12.71 -7.03 -11.04
N ALA A 65 -13.63 -6.07 -10.88
CA ALA A 65 -14.94 -6.33 -10.32
C ALA A 65 -15.58 -7.51 -11.08
N PRO A 66 -16.24 -8.47 -10.39
CA PRO A 66 -16.97 -9.51 -11.08
C PRO A 66 -18.04 -8.84 -11.96
N ALA A 67 -18.02 -9.20 -13.25
CA ALA A 67 -19.03 -8.77 -14.20
C ALA A 67 -20.43 -9.12 -13.66
N ALA A 68 -21.35 -8.17 -13.80
CA ALA A 68 -22.73 -8.33 -13.39
C ALA A 68 -23.36 -9.57 -14.05
N ASP A 69 -23.77 -10.54 -13.24
CA ASP A 69 -24.71 -11.56 -13.66
C ASP A 69 -26.12 -10.97 -13.56
N LYS A 70 -26.65 -10.50 -14.69
CA LYS A 70 -28.08 -10.24 -14.84
C LYS A 70 -28.75 -11.56 -15.18
N CYS A 71 -29.19 -12.31 -14.17
CA CYS A 71 -30.08 -13.44 -14.41
C CYS A 71 -31.29 -13.39 -13.47
N ALA A 72 -32.47 -13.44 -14.11
CA ALA A 72 -33.79 -13.76 -13.57
C ALA A 72 -34.52 -12.70 -12.74
N GLN A 73 -35.12 -11.73 -13.44
CA GLN A 73 -36.51 -11.32 -13.15
C GLN A 73 -37.31 -11.40 -14.45
N GLN A 74 -38.02 -12.52 -14.62
CA GLN A 74 -39.30 -12.59 -15.34
C GLN A 74 -39.94 -13.95 -15.01
N ILE A 75 -40.89 -13.96 -14.08
CA ILE A 75 -42.27 -14.48 -14.15
C ILE A 75 -42.93 -14.14 -12.82
#